data_AF-A0A6A4V5P0-F1
#
_entry.id   AF-A0A6A4V5P0-F1
#
_cell.length_a   1.000
_cell.length_b   1.000
_cell.length_c   1.000
_cell.angle_alpha   90.00
_cell.angle_beta   90.00
_cell.angle_gamma   90.00
#
_symmetry.space_group_name_H-M   'P 1'
#
loop_
_entity.id
_entity.type
_entity.pdbx_description
1 polymer ?
#
loop_
_entity_poly.entity_id
_entity_poly.type
_entity_poly.pdbx_seq_one_letter_code
_entity_poly.pdbx_strand_id
1 'polypeptide(L)'
;MFTEAYDMRQVVDGRVEDWMNAVMAEMWRTNRFLTKKAIYEYAKTSKSRAQWMLDYQGMICLAANQVWWTAEVEEVFRLVKKGNKRAMKEYLTTLNRQLDELVLIVRTDLTPNERKKINTVLIIDVHARWAQYTDNPERMNLWKLSV
;
A
#
# COMPACT_ATOMS: atom_id res chain seq x y z
N MET A 1 23.72 5.74 -0.70
CA MET A 1 23.28 7.15 -0.58
C MET A 1 22.02 7.29 0.30
N PHE A 2 21.83 6.48 1.34
CA PHE A 2 20.67 6.60 2.26
C PHE A 2 21.07 6.21 3.70
N THR A 3 22.16 6.80 4.19
CA THR A 3 22.67 6.61 5.55
C THR A 3 22.81 7.96 6.25
N GLU A 4 21.79 8.81 6.16
CA GLU A 4 21.62 9.83 7.20
C GLU A 4 20.99 9.12 8.39
N ALA A 5 21.77 9.04 9.47
CA ALA A 5 21.32 8.49 10.73
C ALA A 5 20.09 9.28 11.20
N TYR A 6 19.03 8.53 11.46
CA TYR A 6 17.75 9.05 11.90
C TYR A 6 17.89 9.59 13.32
N ASP A 7 18.25 10.87 13.50
CA ASP A 7 18.25 11.45 14.84
C ASP A 7 16.85 11.94 15.21
N MET A 8 16.04 11.01 15.71
CA MET A 8 14.71 11.30 16.27
C MET A 8 14.77 12.10 17.58
N ARG A 9 15.97 12.41 18.09
CA ARG A 9 16.10 13.18 19.32
C ARG A 9 15.93 14.64 19.02
N GLN A 10 14.72 15.13 19.25
CA GLN A 10 14.50 16.55 19.45
C GLN A 10 14.93 16.91 20.86
N VAL A 11 15.98 17.75 20.95
CA VAL A 11 16.42 18.30 22.24
C VAL A 11 15.28 19.16 22.78
N VAL A 12 14.90 18.90 24.03
CA VAL A 12 13.90 19.72 24.72
C VAL A 12 14.59 21.01 25.15
N ASP A 13 14.35 22.09 24.41
CA ASP A 13 14.94 23.40 24.66
C ASP A 13 13.97 24.53 24.30
N GLY A 14 14.08 25.66 25.00
CA GLY A 14 13.24 26.84 24.78
C GLY A 14 11.79 26.72 25.26
N ARG A 15 10.90 27.54 24.67
CA ARG A 15 9.46 27.54 25.00
C ARG A 15 8.83 26.24 24.53
N VAL A 16 7.89 25.71 25.33
CA VAL A 16 7.21 24.45 25.04
C VAL A 16 6.51 24.46 23.67
N GLU A 17 5.94 25.60 23.28
CA GLU A 17 5.28 25.77 21.97
C GLU A 17 6.26 25.61 20.80
N ASP A 18 7.46 26.17 20.91
CA ASP A 18 8.49 26.10 19.86
C ASP A 18 9.06 24.68 19.75
N TRP A 19 9.31 24.03 20.88
CA TRP A 19 9.72 22.62 20.91
C TRP A 19 8.63 21.70 20.32
N MET A 20 7.37 21.91 20.68
CA MET A 20 6.26 21.11 20.14
C MET A 20 6.14 21.30 18.62
N ASN A 21 6.31 22.52 18.12
CA ASN A 21 6.35 22.79 16.68
C ASN A 21 7.52 22.09 15.98
N ALA A 22 8.71 22.09 16.60
CA ALA A 22 9.87 21.39 16.07
C ALA A 22 9.63 19.86 15.99
N VAL A 23 9.09 19.26 17.05
CA VAL A 23 8.71 17.84 17.08
C VAL A 23 7.69 17.52 15.99
N MET A 24 6.64 18.33 15.82
CA MET A 24 5.66 18.13 14.75
C MET A 24 6.29 18.21 13.35
N ALA A 25 7.17 19.18 13.12
CA ALA A 25 7.87 19.32 11.85
C ALA A 25 8.77 18.11 11.54
N GLU A 26 9.38 17.51 12.55
CA GLU A 26 10.19 16.30 12.39
C GLU A 26 9.34 15.04 12.15
N MET A 27 8.19 14.92 12.82
CA MET A 27 7.22 13.86 12.52
C MET A 27 6.79 13.90 11.05
N TRP A 28 6.50 15.08 10.51
CA TRP A 28 6.13 15.25 9.10
C TRP A 28 7.27 14.90 8.14
N ARG A 29 8.48 15.39 8.42
CA ARG A 29 9.69 15.05 7.63
C ARG A 29 9.92 13.55 7.62
N THR A 30 9.85 12.93 8.80
CA THR A 30 9.99 11.50 9.00
C THR A 30 8.98 10.70 8.20
N ASN A 31 7.69 11.02 8.38
CA ASN A 31 6.62 10.30 7.70
C ASN A 31 6.73 10.44 6.17
N ARG A 32 7.08 11.64 5.67
CA ARG A 32 7.28 11.89 4.24
C ARG A 32 8.46 11.08 3.69
N PHE A 33 9.57 11.04 4.43
CA PHE A 33 10.76 10.29 4.03
C PHE A 33 10.48 8.78 3.98
N LEU A 34 9.92 8.22 5.06
CA LEU A 34 9.62 6.79 5.13
C LEU A 34 8.60 6.37 4.07
N THR A 35 7.60 7.20 3.78
CA THR A 35 6.64 6.95 2.69
C THR A 35 7.33 6.89 1.33
N LYS A 36 8.19 7.87 1.01
CA LYS A 36 8.96 7.84 -0.24
C LYS A 36 9.88 6.62 -0.32
N LYS A 37 10.55 6.29 0.79
CA LYS A 37 11.41 5.12 0.89
C LYS A 37 10.62 3.83 0.64
N ALA A 38 9.45 3.68 1.26
CA ALA A 38 8.59 2.51 1.08
C ALA A 38 8.18 2.32 -0.38
N ILE A 39 7.73 3.40 -1.04
CA ILE A 39 7.35 3.38 -2.47
C ILE A 39 8.55 2.97 -3.33
N TYR A 40 9.72 3.56 -3.10
CA TYR A 40 10.92 3.28 -3.88
C TYR A 40 11.45 1.85 -3.69
N GLU A 41 11.46 1.37 -2.45
CA GLU A 41 11.94 0.03 -2.10
C GLU A 41 11.02 -1.04 -2.70
N TYR A 42 9.70 -0.83 -2.73
CA TYR A 42 8.77 -1.77 -3.36
C TYR A 42 9.12 -2.04 -4.84
N ALA A 43 9.50 -0.99 -5.59
CA ALA A 43 9.89 -1.13 -7.00
C ALA A 43 11.19 -1.92 -7.21
N LYS A 44 12.10 -1.89 -6.22
CA LYS A 44 13.46 -2.41 -6.35
C LYS A 44 13.65 -3.79 -5.74
N THR A 45 12.82 -4.11 -4.77
CA THR A 45 12.97 -5.30 -3.95
C THR A 45 12.38 -6.52 -4.65
N SER A 46 13.04 -7.67 -4.55
CA SER A 46 12.53 -8.96 -5.03
C SER A 46 11.62 -9.69 -4.02
N LYS A 47 11.34 -9.07 -2.85
CA LYS A 47 10.43 -9.61 -1.83
C LYS A 47 8.98 -9.58 -2.34
N SER A 48 8.16 -10.47 -1.80
CA SER A 48 6.72 -10.42 -2.04
C SER A 48 6.10 -9.14 -1.44
N ARG A 49 4.98 -8.70 -2.00
CA ARG A 49 4.22 -7.54 -1.50
C ARG A 49 3.88 -7.69 -0.03
N ALA A 50 3.51 -8.88 0.39
CA ALA A 50 3.15 -9.19 1.77
C ALA A 50 4.36 -9.11 2.72
N GLN A 51 5.55 -9.55 2.29
CA GLN A 51 6.79 -9.40 3.09
C GLN A 51 7.24 -7.94 3.18
N TRP A 52 7.21 -7.20 2.07
CA TRP A 52 7.51 -5.77 2.07
C TRP A 52 6.62 -4.99 3.04
N MET A 53 5.34 -5.35 3.15
CA MET A 53 4.43 -4.72 4.12
C MET A 53 4.84 -4.91 5.57
N LEU A 54 5.59 -5.98 5.91
CA LEU A 54 6.07 -6.22 7.27
C LEU A 54 7.18 -5.25 7.66
N ASP A 55 8.00 -4.80 6.70
CA ASP A 55 9.13 -3.89 6.93
C ASP A 55 8.72 -2.45 7.29
N TYR A 56 7.47 -2.06 7.03
CA TYR A 56 6.99 -0.69 7.22
C TYR A 56 5.75 -0.59 8.14
N GLN A 57 5.51 0.63 8.64
CA GLN A 57 4.32 0.94 9.44
C GLN A 57 3.05 0.85 8.59
N GLY A 58 1.93 0.43 9.20
CA GLY A 58 0.69 0.18 8.48
C GLY A 58 0.19 1.36 7.65
N MET A 59 0.17 2.58 8.21
CA MET A 59 -0.27 3.78 7.48
C MET A 59 0.60 4.08 6.26
N ILE A 60 1.91 3.83 6.37
CA ILE A 60 2.85 4.01 5.26
C ILE A 60 2.58 2.96 4.18
N CYS A 61 2.39 1.69 4.57
CA CYS A 61 2.02 0.62 3.64
C CYS A 61 0.72 0.96 2.89
N LEU A 62 -0.28 1.49 3.60
CA LEU A 62 -1.56 1.88 3.00
C LEU A 62 -1.39 2.98 1.95
N ALA A 63 -0.67 4.05 2.28
CA ALA A 63 -0.42 5.15 1.35
C ALA A 63 0.39 4.69 0.12
N ALA A 64 1.45 3.92 0.34
CA ALA A 64 2.27 3.38 -0.74
C ALA A 64 1.48 2.40 -1.62
N ASN A 65 0.60 1.59 -1.04
CA ASN A 65 -0.28 0.69 -1.79
C ASN A 65 -1.20 1.45 -2.74
N GLN A 66 -1.79 2.55 -2.29
CA GLN A 66 -2.64 3.39 -3.14
C GLN A 66 -1.87 4.00 -4.30
N VAL A 67 -0.63 4.45 -4.07
CA VAL A 67 0.23 4.99 -5.14
C VAL A 67 0.54 3.93 -6.19
N TRP A 68 0.84 2.70 -5.78
CA TRP A 68 1.11 1.61 -6.73
C TRP A 68 -0.14 1.17 -7.48
N TRP A 69 -1.26 1.01 -6.78
CA TRP A 69 -2.51 0.65 -7.42
C TRP A 69 -2.93 1.66 -8.49
N THR A 70 -2.86 2.98 -8.21
CA THR A 70 -3.21 3.99 -9.22
C THR A 70 -2.26 3.98 -10.42
N ALA A 71 -0.95 3.79 -10.19
CA ALA A 71 0.03 3.68 -11.26
C ALA A 71 -0.19 2.44 -12.15
N GLU A 72 -0.47 1.28 -11.54
CA GLU A 72 -0.77 0.03 -12.24
C GLU A 72 -2.05 0.14 -13.07
N VAL A 73 -3.12 0.72 -12.50
CA VAL A 73 -4.38 0.96 -13.20
C VAL A 73 -4.19 1.91 -14.39
N GLU A 74 -3.42 2.99 -14.22
CA GLU A 74 -3.13 3.91 -15.32
C GLU A 74 -2.41 3.20 -16.47
N GLU A 75 -1.43 2.33 -16.18
CA GLU A 75 -0.75 1.55 -17.20
C GLU A 75 -1.71 0.59 -17.92
N VAL A 76 -2.62 -0.07 -17.20
CA VAL A 76 -3.66 -0.91 -17.80
C VAL A 76 -4.51 -0.10 -18.78
N PHE A 77 -4.93 1.11 -18.43
CA PHE A 77 -5.68 1.97 -19.35
C PHE A 77 -4.87 2.39 -20.57
N ARG A 78 -3.55 2.66 -20.42
CA ARG A 78 -2.66 2.92 -21.56
C ARG A 78 -2.57 1.72 -22.49
N LEU A 79 -2.47 0.50 -21.96
CA LEU A 79 -2.44 -0.74 -22.74
C LEU A 79 -3.76 -0.99 -23.50
N VAL A 80 -4.90 -0.73 -22.86
CA VAL A 80 -6.22 -0.81 -23.49
C VAL A 80 -6.31 0.19 -24.65
N LYS A 81 -5.87 1.44 -24.46
CA LYS A 81 -5.85 2.47 -25.51
C LYS A 81 -4.95 2.10 -26.70
N LYS A 82 -3.87 1.35 -26.45
CA LYS A 82 -2.98 0.80 -27.50
C LYS A 82 -3.57 -0.43 -28.23
N GLY A 83 -4.73 -0.93 -27.81
CA GLY A 83 -5.45 -2.03 -28.47
C GLY A 83 -5.47 -3.35 -27.70
N ASN A 84 -4.82 -3.47 -26.53
CA ASN A 84 -4.91 -4.67 -25.70
C ASN A 84 -6.22 -4.68 -24.89
N LYS A 85 -7.30 -5.19 -25.51
CA LYS A 85 -8.62 -5.33 -24.87
C LYS A 85 -8.64 -6.31 -23.68
N ARG A 86 -7.59 -7.12 -23.50
CA ARG A 86 -7.48 -8.12 -22.42
C ARG A 86 -6.70 -7.60 -21.21
N ALA A 87 -6.04 -6.45 -21.30
CA ALA A 87 -5.19 -5.90 -20.25
C ALA A 87 -5.92 -5.79 -18.89
N MET A 88 -7.19 -5.37 -18.89
CA MET A 88 -8.00 -5.29 -17.66
C MET A 88 -8.25 -6.67 -17.01
N LYS A 89 -8.49 -7.69 -17.83
CA LYS A 89 -8.71 -9.07 -17.37
C LYS A 89 -7.42 -9.68 -16.82
N GLU A 90 -6.29 -9.42 -17.48
CA GLU A 90 -4.96 -9.85 -17.02
C GLU A 90 -4.56 -9.17 -15.70
N TYR A 91 -4.89 -7.88 -15.55
CA TYR A 91 -4.67 -7.16 -14.31
C TYR A 91 -5.53 -7.71 -13.17
N LEU A 92 -6.81 -8.03 -13.42
CA LEU A 92 -7.66 -8.69 -12.44
C LEU A 92 -7.08 -10.03 -11.95
N THR A 93 -6.48 -10.83 -12.84
CA THR A 93 -5.77 -12.06 -12.43
C THR A 93 -4.58 -11.74 -11.52
N THR A 94 -3.86 -10.66 -11.79
CA THR A 94 -2.75 -10.20 -10.94
C THR A 94 -3.23 -9.78 -9.56
N LEU A 95 -4.33 -9.03 -9.47
CA LEU A 95 -4.94 -8.62 -8.19
C LEU A 95 -5.39 -9.82 -7.36
N ASN A 96 -6.01 -10.82 -8.00
CA ASN A 96 -6.41 -12.06 -7.31
C ASN A 96 -5.20 -12.79 -6.72
N ARG A 97 -4.10 -12.92 -7.49
CA ARG A 97 -2.86 -13.53 -6.98
C ARG A 97 -2.29 -12.77 -5.78
N GLN A 98 -2.25 -11.43 -5.85
CA GLN A 98 -1.77 -10.61 -4.74
C GLN A 98 -2.66 -10.75 -3.49
N LEU A 99 -3.98 -10.85 -3.67
CA LEU A 99 -4.93 -11.10 -2.58
C LEU A 99 -4.68 -12.47 -1.93
N ASP A 100 -4.49 -13.51 -2.74
CA ASP A 100 -4.20 -14.87 -2.25
C ASP A 100 -2.90 -14.92 -1.43
N GLU A 101 -1.86 -14.20 -1.89
CA GLU A 101 -0.60 -14.05 -1.13
C GLU A 101 -0.80 -13.41 0.24
N LEU A 102 -1.63 -12.36 0.33
CA LEU A 102 -1.96 -11.72 1.61
C LEU A 102 -2.75 -12.65 2.53
N VAL A 103 -3.71 -13.41 1.99
CA VAL A 103 -4.49 -14.41 2.74
C VAL A 103 -3.57 -15.49 3.33
N LEU A 104 -2.57 -15.93 2.57
CA LEU A 104 -1.57 -16.90 3.06
C LEU A 104 -0.76 -16.33 4.22
N ILE A 105 -0.29 -15.09 4.13
CA ILE A 105 0.46 -14.41 5.20
C ILE A 105 -0.40 -14.23 6.46
N VAL A 106 -1.69 -13.89 6.34
CA VAL A 106 -2.56 -13.76 7.53
C VAL A 106 -2.68 -15.09 8.28
N ARG A 107 -2.54 -16.22 7.59
CA ARG A 107 -2.61 -17.56 8.22
C ARG A 107 -1.30 -17.99 8.90
N THR A 108 -0.19 -17.28 8.68
CA THR A 108 1.06 -17.57 9.38
C THR A 108 1.07 -16.96 10.78
N ASP A 109 2.10 -17.29 11.56
CA ASP A 109 2.32 -16.67 12.85
C ASP A 109 2.77 -15.22 12.67
N LEU A 110 1.96 -14.29 13.19
CA LEU A 110 2.12 -12.85 13.05
C LEU A 110 1.79 -12.22 14.39
N THR A 111 2.49 -11.14 14.74
CA THR A 111 2.12 -10.36 15.93
C THR A 111 0.70 -9.79 15.77
N PRO A 112 -0.02 -9.51 16.88
CA PRO A 112 -1.35 -8.93 16.82
C PRO A 112 -1.42 -7.62 16.01
N ASN A 113 -0.35 -6.82 16.02
CA ASN A 113 -0.26 -5.57 15.28
C ASN A 113 -0.04 -5.80 13.78
N GLU A 114 0.81 -6.75 13.40
CA GLU A 114 0.99 -7.12 11.99
C GLU A 114 -0.27 -7.71 11.40
N ARG A 115 -0.97 -8.58 12.15
CA ARG A 115 -2.25 -9.14 11.74
C ARG A 115 -3.29 -8.06 11.46
N LYS A 116 -3.42 -7.07 12.36
CA LYS A 116 -4.31 -5.91 12.14
C LYS A 116 -3.90 -5.12 10.89
N LYS A 117 -2.61 -4.85 10.72
CA LYS A 117 -2.05 -4.16 9.55
C LYS A 117 -2.42 -4.86 8.24
N ILE A 118 -2.16 -6.17 8.14
CA ILE A 118 -2.44 -6.94 6.92
C ILE A 118 -3.95 -7.05 6.67
N ASN A 119 -4.77 -7.25 7.72
CA ASN A 119 -6.23 -7.28 7.58
C ASN A 119 -6.78 -5.97 7.01
N THR A 120 -6.25 -4.82 7.43
CA THR A 120 -6.66 -3.51 6.88
C THR A 120 -6.31 -3.40 5.39
N VAL A 121 -5.12 -3.84 4.99
CA VAL A 121 -4.74 -3.86 3.56
C VAL A 121 -5.65 -4.79 2.76
N LEU A 122 -5.95 -5.98 3.29
CA LEU A 122 -6.80 -6.96 2.62
C LEU A 122 -8.20 -6.39 2.32
N ILE A 123 -8.79 -5.66 3.27
CA ILE A 123 -10.09 -4.98 3.06
C ILE A 123 -10.00 -4.01 1.88
N ILE A 124 -8.95 -3.19 1.83
CA ILE A 124 -8.75 -2.20 0.76
C ILE A 124 -8.55 -2.88 -0.60
N ASP A 125 -7.78 -3.97 -0.64
CA ASP A 125 -7.54 -4.72 -1.86
C ASP A 125 -8.81 -5.39 -2.40
N VAL A 126 -9.70 -5.86 -1.52
CA VAL A 126 -11.02 -6.36 -1.93
C VAL A 126 -11.83 -5.24 -2.61
N HIS A 127 -11.79 -4.01 -2.08
CA HIS A 127 -12.44 -2.86 -2.71
C HIS A 127 -11.80 -2.48 -4.06
N ALA A 128 -10.47 -2.46 -4.15
CA ALA A 128 -9.74 -2.19 -5.38
C ALA A 128 -10.10 -3.21 -6.49
N ARG A 129 -10.11 -4.50 -6.13
CA ARG A 129 -10.54 -5.58 -7.03
C ARG A 129 -11.99 -5.40 -7.48
N TRP A 130 -12.89 -5.01 -6.58
CA TRP A 130 -14.30 -4.78 -6.93
C TRP A 130 -14.46 -3.64 -7.94
N ALA A 131 -13.73 -2.54 -7.79
CA ALA A 131 -13.73 -1.45 -8.77
C ALA A 131 -13.31 -1.95 -10.17
N GLN A 132 -12.33 -2.86 -10.25
CA GLN A 132 -11.95 -3.54 -11.51
C GLN A 132 -13.08 -4.41 -12.09
N TYR A 133 -13.91 -5.04 -11.25
CA TYR A 133 -15.05 -5.84 -11.69
C TYR A 133 -16.19 -4.97 -12.23
N THR A 134 -16.44 -3.79 -11.66
CA THR A 134 -17.50 -2.88 -12.11
C THR A 134 -17.16 -2.20 -13.44
N ASP A 135 -15.88 -1.93 -13.69
CA ASP A 135 -15.40 -1.45 -14.99
C ASP A 135 -15.51 -2.51 -16.09
N ASN A 136 -15.86 -3.77 -15.74
CA ASN A 136 -16.24 -4.80 -16.67
C ASN A 136 -17.78 -4.90 -16.78
N PRO A 137 -18.40 -4.35 -17.84
CA PRO A 137 -19.85 -4.21 -17.95
C PRO A 137 -20.62 -5.56 -17.93
N GLU A 138 -19.96 -6.69 -18.15
CA GLU A 138 -20.59 -8.02 -18.13
C GLU A 138 -20.83 -8.61 -16.73
N ARG A 139 -20.26 -8.04 -15.65
CA ARG A 139 -20.21 -8.70 -14.33
C ARG A 139 -20.80 -7.92 -13.15
N MET A 140 -21.61 -6.91 -13.42
CA MET A 140 -22.18 -5.98 -12.42
C MET A 140 -23.12 -6.63 -11.36
N ASN A 141 -23.44 -7.93 -11.44
CA ASN A 141 -24.58 -8.52 -10.71
C ASN A 141 -24.23 -9.53 -9.58
N LEU A 142 -22.96 -9.81 -9.26
CA LEU A 142 -22.61 -11.01 -8.49
C LEU A 142 -22.38 -10.85 -6.97
N TRP A 143 -22.56 -9.68 -6.36
CA TRP A 143 -22.27 -9.48 -4.92
C TRP A 143 -23.40 -8.87 -4.06
N LYS A 144 -24.64 -8.78 -4.56
CA LYS A 144 -25.80 -8.48 -3.70
C LYS A 144 -26.17 -9.61 -2.71
N LEU A 145 -25.39 -10.70 -2.60
CA LEU A 145 -25.75 -11.90 -1.86
C LEU A 145 -24.70 -12.40 -0.84
N SER A 146 -23.72 -11.59 -0.44
CA SER A 146 -22.72 -12.06 0.55
C SER A 146 -22.16 -11.00 1.51
N VAL A 147 -22.94 -9.95 1.79
CA VAL A 147 -22.79 -9.15 3.02
C VAL A 147 -24.11 -9.18 3.76
#